data_AF-A0A534ZPV5-F1
#
_entry.id   AF-A0A534ZPV5-F1
#
_cell.length_a   1.000
_cell.length_b   1.000
_cell.length_c   1.000
_cell.angle_alpha   90.00
_cell.angle_beta   90.00
_cell.angle_gamma   90.00
#
_symmetry.space_group_name_H-M   'P 1'
#
loop_
_entity.id
_entity.type
_entity.pdbx_description
1 polymer ?
#
loop_
_entity_poly.entity_id
_entity_poly.type
_entity_poly.pdbx_seq_one_letter_code
_entity_poly.pdbx_strand_id
1 'polypeptide(L)'
;MRLDVQGHPLHTRALSVTMNQRSDGRVDVGGSILDLRKRGFVPVGGDLQASGVIHDMRLRAVVDPATLALATITAEQPTVAFEPSATTGGESCRDPIGRVVALAGATLDATFNRRLTGIIGGPLGCSHILTLARLLGSTVAWALQCDRATPGAVRQAGERLFRRDVIVDAYEQADGALAFALQQGDLHLAPAAPLAPPLDRLAAYDEVRVLAEVDFPTRTVTHLQLAERRREAAATLEPAWHEDITFAERLVDLPLGPGSSAELLRRLDVVPPRPPVRDALLMLAPTLVQCLAALADRLLSLAGANRSLTGLGGLPDSCYMWRRDGALGRSRGG
;
A
#
# COMPACT_ATOMS: atom_id res chain seq x y z
N MET A 1 19.81 -7.70 -7.83
CA MET A 1 18.59 -8.39 -8.28
C MET A 1 17.89 -7.64 -9.39
N ARG A 2 17.77 -8.27 -10.56
CA ARG A 2 16.90 -7.84 -11.65
C ARG A 2 15.51 -8.47 -11.44
N LEU A 3 14.44 -7.75 -11.75
CA LEU A 3 13.07 -8.28 -11.66
C LEU A 3 12.64 -8.80 -13.03
N ASP A 4 13.05 -10.03 -13.33
CA ASP A 4 12.70 -10.71 -14.58
C ASP A 4 11.37 -11.43 -14.41
N VAL A 5 10.29 -10.74 -14.78
CA VAL A 5 8.93 -11.28 -14.75
C VAL A 5 8.41 -11.50 -16.17
N GLN A 6 7.74 -12.64 -16.37
CA GLN A 6 7.05 -12.99 -17.61
C GLN A 6 5.56 -13.15 -17.32
N GLY A 7 4.73 -12.96 -18.34
CA GLY A 7 3.29 -13.13 -18.25
C GLY A 7 2.50 -11.89 -18.65
N HIS A 8 1.19 -12.00 -18.56
CA HIS A 8 0.29 -10.94 -18.97
C HIS A 8 0.01 -9.98 -17.80
N PRO A 9 0.19 -8.66 -17.97
CA PRO A 9 0.05 -7.71 -16.88
C PRO A 9 -1.42 -7.57 -16.43
N LEU A 10 -1.66 -7.65 -15.11
CA LEU A 10 -2.99 -7.59 -14.50
C LEU A 10 -3.28 -6.23 -13.87
N HIS A 11 -2.35 -5.76 -13.03
CA HIS A 11 -2.58 -4.65 -12.14
C HIS A 11 -1.26 -3.95 -11.77
N THR A 12 -1.31 -2.63 -11.53
CA THR A 12 -0.28 -1.91 -10.78
C THR A 12 -0.93 -1.29 -9.56
N ARG A 13 -0.34 -1.54 -8.39
CA ARG A 13 -0.56 -0.75 -7.19
C ARG A 13 0.68 0.11 -6.97
N ALA A 14 0.50 1.43 -6.87
CA ALA A 14 1.56 2.36 -6.53
C ALA A 14 1.17 3.17 -5.29
N LEU A 15 2.04 3.21 -4.28
CA LEU A 15 1.89 4.06 -3.10
C LEU A 15 3.08 5.00 -2.99
N SER A 16 2.84 6.21 -2.51
CA SER A 16 3.88 7.18 -2.22
C SER A 16 3.61 7.85 -0.88
N VAL A 17 4.68 8.09 -0.11
CA VAL A 17 4.66 8.92 1.10
C VAL A 17 5.78 9.93 0.99
N THR A 18 5.45 11.22 1.13
CA THR A 18 6.41 12.32 1.08
C THR A 18 6.34 13.14 2.35
N MET A 19 7.47 13.68 2.78
CA MET A 19 7.60 14.44 4.02
C MET A 19 8.35 15.73 3.74
N ASN A 20 7.75 16.88 4.05
CA ASN A 20 8.35 18.20 3.85
C ASN A 20 8.29 19.02 5.15
N GLN A 21 9.35 19.77 5.43
CA GLN A 21 9.50 20.58 6.63
C GLN A 21 8.54 21.77 6.56
N ARG A 22 7.83 22.04 7.65
CA ARG A 22 6.96 23.22 7.75
C ARG A 22 7.67 24.37 8.45
N SER A 23 7.17 25.58 8.23
CA SER A 23 7.64 26.79 8.88
C SER A 23 7.37 26.82 10.40
N ASP A 24 6.39 26.06 10.88
CA ASP A 24 6.05 25.92 12.30
C ASP A 24 6.84 24.82 13.02
N GLY A 25 7.87 24.25 12.37
CA GLY A 25 8.68 23.16 12.90
C GLY A 25 8.04 21.77 12.79
N ARG A 26 6.77 21.66 12.36
CA ARG A 26 6.12 20.37 12.11
C ARG A 26 6.49 19.81 10.72
N VAL A 27 5.98 18.64 10.39
CA VAL A 27 6.20 17.99 9.08
C VAL A 27 4.87 17.84 8.35
N ASP A 28 4.82 18.32 7.12
CA ASP A 28 3.75 18.01 6.16
C ASP A 28 4.00 16.64 5.55
N VAL A 29 3.02 15.75 5.70
CA VAL A 29 3.07 14.39 5.19
C VAL A 29 1.98 14.19 4.14
N GLY A 30 2.39 13.87 2.91
CA GLY A 30 1.49 13.51 1.83
C GLY A 30 1.57 12.02 1.54
N GLY A 31 0.43 11.33 1.52
CA GLY A 31 0.30 9.95 1.08
C GLY A 31 -0.56 9.85 -0.18
N SER A 32 -0.23 8.96 -1.10
CA SER A 32 -1.10 8.60 -2.23
C SER A 32 -1.09 7.10 -2.49
N ILE A 33 -2.21 6.58 -2.97
CA ILE A 33 -2.35 5.23 -3.53
C ILE A 33 -3.05 5.33 -4.88
N LEU A 34 -2.48 4.68 -5.88
CA LEU A 34 -3.02 4.52 -7.23
C LEU A 34 -3.14 3.04 -7.54
N ASP A 35 -4.34 2.60 -7.93
CA ASP A 35 -4.60 1.26 -8.44
C ASP A 35 -5.00 1.35 -9.91
N LEU A 36 -4.18 0.77 -10.78
CA LEU A 36 -4.37 0.71 -12.23
C LEU A 36 -4.68 -0.74 -12.64
N ARG A 37 -5.91 -0.98 -13.07
CA ARG A 37 -6.28 -2.26 -13.71
C ARG A 37 -5.80 -2.23 -15.15
N LYS A 38 -5.03 -3.23 -15.56
CA LYS A 38 -4.43 -3.28 -16.91
C LYS A 38 -5.22 -4.09 -17.92
N ARG A 39 -6.19 -4.90 -17.47
CA ARG A 39 -7.02 -5.71 -18.36
C ARG A 39 -8.40 -6.02 -17.80
N GLY A 40 -9.25 -6.51 -18.71
CA GLY A 40 -10.58 -7.02 -18.40
C GLY A 40 -11.55 -5.92 -17.98
N PHE A 41 -12.75 -6.35 -17.65
CA PHE A 41 -13.76 -5.50 -17.03
C PHE A 41 -14.54 -6.31 -16.00
N VAL A 42 -15.19 -5.61 -15.07
CA VAL A 42 -16.07 -6.26 -14.08
C VAL A 42 -17.42 -5.57 -14.04
N PRO A 43 -18.52 -6.31 -14.24
CA PRO A 43 -19.87 -5.81 -13.99
C PRO A 43 -20.14 -5.79 -12.48
N VAL A 44 -20.00 -4.64 -11.84
CA VAL A 44 -20.15 -4.50 -10.39
C VAL A 44 -20.76 -3.14 -10.04
N GLY A 45 -21.60 -3.10 -9.01
CA GLY A 45 -22.22 -1.85 -8.55
C GLY A 45 -23.19 -1.21 -9.55
N GLY A 46 -23.72 -1.99 -10.50
CA GLY A 46 -24.60 -1.49 -11.56
C GLY A 46 -23.86 -0.89 -12.75
N ASP A 47 -22.54 -1.05 -12.83
CA ASP A 47 -21.68 -0.48 -13.87
C ASP A 47 -20.73 -1.52 -14.47
N LEU A 48 -20.17 -1.23 -15.65
CA LEU A 48 -19.11 -1.97 -16.31
C LEU A 48 -17.77 -1.27 -16.10
N GLN A 49 -17.01 -1.73 -15.12
CA GLN A 49 -15.70 -1.15 -14.82
C GLN A 49 -14.63 -1.78 -15.68
N ALA A 50 -14.15 -1.05 -16.70
CA ALA A 50 -13.08 -1.50 -17.59
C ALA A 50 -11.68 -1.40 -16.95
N SER A 51 -10.64 -1.60 -17.76
CA SER A 51 -9.26 -1.24 -17.42
C SER A 51 -9.11 0.28 -17.26
N GLY A 52 -8.09 0.70 -16.51
CA GLY A 52 -7.84 2.10 -16.18
C GLY A 52 -7.58 2.31 -14.69
N VAL A 53 -7.50 3.59 -14.29
CA VAL A 53 -7.35 3.97 -12.88
C VAL A 53 -8.67 3.66 -12.17
N ILE A 54 -8.64 2.74 -11.21
CA ILE A 54 -9.81 2.31 -10.43
C ILE A 54 -9.84 2.97 -9.05
N HIS A 55 -8.66 3.27 -8.50
CA HIS A 55 -8.52 4.04 -7.28
C HIS A 55 -7.41 5.08 -7.43
N ASP A 56 -7.71 6.33 -7.12
CA ASP A 56 -6.75 7.39 -6.79
C ASP A 56 -7.21 7.93 -5.44
N MET A 57 -6.39 7.74 -4.42
CA MET A 57 -6.70 8.21 -3.07
C MET A 57 -5.49 8.84 -2.42
N ARG A 58 -5.73 9.85 -1.59
CA ARG A 58 -4.69 10.68 -1.01
C ARG A 58 -4.96 10.92 0.46
N LEU A 59 -3.88 11.05 1.22
CA LEU A 59 -3.88 11.51 2.60
C LEU A 59 -3.00 12.75 2.71
N ARG A 60 -3.45 13.73 3.49
CA ARG A 60 -2.63 14.87 3.91
C ARG A 60 -2.65 14.93 5.42
N ALA A 61 -1.48 14.97 6.03
CA ALA A 61 -1.31 14.98 7.47
C ALA A 61 -0.27 16.01 7.89
N VAL A 62 -0.40 16.50 9.12
CA VAL A 62 0.63 17.30 9.79
C VAL A 62 1.07 16.53 11.02
N VAL A 63 2.37 16.32 11.18
CA VAL A 63 2.95 15.54 12.28
C VAL A 63 3.94 16.39 13.07
N ASP A 64 3.86 16.32 14.39
CA ASP A 64 4.88 16.85 15.28
C ASP A 64 6.09 15.89 15.30
N PRO A 65 7.27 16.31 14.82
CA PRO A 65 8.40 15.40 14.67
C PRO A 65 9.06 15.04 16.00
N ALA A 66 8.80 15.76 17.10
CA ALA A 66 9.35 15.45 18.42
C ALA A 66 8.51 14.35 19.11
N THR A 67 7.19 14.49 19.07
CA THR A 67 6.25 13.62 19.79
C THR A 67 5.63 12.52 18.93
N LEU A 68 5.79 12.59 17.59
CA LEU A 68 5.06 11.77 16.62
C LEU A 68 3.53 11.92 16.70
N ALA A 69 3.04 13.03 17.26
CA ALA A 69 1.61 13.32 17.31
C ALA A 69 1.10 13.80 15.96
N LEU A 70 0.01 13.21 15.49
CA LEU A 70 -0.71 13.59 14.28
C LEU A 70 -1.59 14.80 14.58
N ALA A 71 -1.16 16.00 14.24
CA ALA A 71 -1.92 17.22 14.48
C ALA A 71 -3.20 17.26 13.65
N THR A 72 -3.11 16.90 12.37
CA THR A 72 -4.25 16.81 11.45
C THR A 72 -4.07 15.64 10.49
N ILE A 73 -5.18 15.12 9.97
CA ILE A 73 -5.20 14.22 8.82
C ILE A 73 -6.51 14.37 8.06
N THR A 74 -6.42 14.35 6.74
CA THR A 74 -7.55 14.42 5.81
C THR A 74 -7.35 13.42 4.68
N ALA A 75 -8.45 13.02 4.05
CA ALA A 75 -8.44 12.11 2.92
C ALA A 75 -9.17 12.72 1.72
N GLU A 76 -8.66 12.41 0.54
CA GLU A 76 -9.29 12.72 -0.75
C GLU A 76 -9.36 11.43 -1.57
N GLN A 77 -10.41 11.27 -2.37
CA GLN A 77 -10.55 10.15 -3.30
C GLN A 77 -10.98 10.67 -4.67
N PRO A 78 -10.05 11.18 -5.50
CA PRO A 78 -10.37 11.61 -6.86
C PRO A 78 -11.10 10.52 -7.66
N THR A 79 -10.62 9.27 -7.60
CA THR A 79 -11.22 8.14 -8.33
C THR A 79 -11.55 7.01 -7.36
N VAL A 80 -12.76 6.46 -7.45
CA VAL A 80 -13.22 5.33 -6.64
C VAL A 80 -13.91 4.27 -7.51
N ALA A 81 -13.92 3.03 -7.02
CA ALA A 81 -14.66 1.96 -7.66
C ALA A 81 -16.19 2.11 -7.57
N PHE A 82 -16.74 2.81 -6.57
CA PHE A 82 -18.19 2.90 -6.39
C PHE A 82 -18.64 4.34 -6.19
N GLU A 83 -19.29 4.87 -7.23
CA GLU A 83 -20.02 6.13 -7.21
C GLU A 83 -21.47 5.93 -6.74
N PRO A 84 -22.15 6.97 -6.22
CA PRO A 84 -23.57 6.91 -5.89
C PRO A 84 -24.41 6.52 -7.12
N SER A 85 -25.24 5.49 -6.98
CA SER A 85 -26.16 5.04 -8.03
C SER A 85 -27.40 4.38 -7.41
N ALA A 86 -28.39 4.07 -8.25
CA ALA A 86 -29.55 3.29 -7.81
C ALA A 86 -29.13 1.90 -7.26
N THR A 87 -28.13 1.25 -7.89
CA THR A 87 -27.64 -0.08 -7.46
C THR A 87 -26.85 -0.01 -6.16
N THR A 88 -26.13 1.08 -5.89
CA THR A 88 -25.47 1.30 -4.59
C THR A 88 -26.41 1.87 -3.53
N GLY A 89 -27.70 2.07 -3.84
CA GLY A 89 -28.65 2.70 -2.91
C GLY A 89 -28.25 4.14 -2.53
N GLY A 90 -27.52 4.82 -3.42
CA GLY A 90 -26.95 6.15 -3.16
C GLY A 90 -25.63 6.15 -2.38
N GLU A 91 -25.13 4.98 -1.96
CA GLU A 91 -23.87 4.87 -1.20
C GLU A 91 -22.64 5.01 -2.13
N SER A 92 -21.53 5.51 -1.59
CA SER A 92 -20.24 5.65 -2.27
C SER A 92 -19.06 5.23 -1.39
N CYS A 93 -17.97 4.84 -2.04
CA CYS A 93 -16.66 4.71 -1.41
C CYS A 93 -16.22 5.97 -0.62
N ARG A 94 -16.77 7.16 -0.96
CA ARG A 94 -16.45 8.44 -0.32
C ARG A 94 -17.16 8.67 1.00
N ASP A 95 -18.27 8.00 1.26
CA ASP A 95 -19.09 8.24 2.46
C ASP A 95 -18.32 8.09 3.79
N PRO A 96 -17.42 7.09 3.98
CA PRO A 96 -16.72 6.95 5.26
C PRO A 96 -15.47 7.82 5.39
N ILE A 97 -15.01 8.53 4.36
CA ILE A 97 -13.64 9.10 4.37
C ILE A 97 -13.44 10.17 5.44
N GLY A 98 -14.48 10.93 5.78
CA GLY A 98 -14.40 11.97 6.82
C GLY A 98 -14.01 11.41 8.20
N ARG A 99 -14.20 10.11 8.44
CA ARG A 99 -13.84 9.46 9.71
C ARG A 99 -12.35 9.53 10.02
N VAL A 100 -11.47 9.64 9.01
CA VAL A 100 -10.02 9.71 9.25
C VAL A 100 -9.63 10.87 10.15
N VAL A 101 -10.39 11.97 10.15
CA VAL A 101 -10.13 13.15 10.98
C VAL A 101 -10.13 12.81 12.47
N ALA A 102 -10.82 11.75 12.89
CA ALA A 102 -10.81 11.26 14.29
C ALA A 102 -9.43 10.72 14.76
N LEU A 103 -8.47 10.57 13.85
CA LEU A 103 -7.07 10.27 14.19
C LEU A 103 -6.28 11.51 14.60
N ALA A 104 -6.80 12.72 14.44
CA ALA A 104 -6.14 13.91 14.99
C ALA A 104 -5.88 13.72 16.50
N GLY A 105 -4.68 14.11 16.93
CA GLY A 105 -4.14 13.86 18.27
C GLY A 105 -3.65 12.44 18.53
N ALA A 106 -3.72 11.51 17.58
CA ALA A 106 -3.12 10.18 17.74
C ALA A 106 -1.60 10.25 17.62
N THR A 107 -0.90 9.47 18.44
CA THR A 107 0.54 9.25 18.31
C THR A 107 0.79 8.13 17.30
N LEU A 108 1.80 8.28 16.44
CA LEU A 108 2.24 7.24 15.50
C LEU A 108 3.10 6.18 16.20
N ASP A 109 2.49 5.45 17.14
CA ASP A 109 3.12 4.41 17.95
C ASP A 109 2.53 3.00 17.67
N ALA A 110 2.87 2.03 18.50
CA ALA A 110 2.37 0.65 18.39
C ALA A 110 0.84 0.53 18.50
N THR A 111 0.15 1.53 19.06
CA THR A 111 -1.31 1.55 19.19
C THR A 111 -2.02 2.17 17.99
N PHE A 112 -1.29 2.93 17.16
CA PHE A 112 -1.84 3.65 16.01
C PHE A 112 -2.66 2.74 15.07
N ASN A 113 -2.11 1.58 14.70
CA ASN A 113 -2.77 0.65 13.78
C ASN A 113 -4.09 0.09 14.35
N ARG A 114 -4.16 -0.13 15.66
CA ARG A 114 -5.40 -0.56 16.33
C ARG A 114 -6.44 0.55 16.33
N ARG A 115 -6.05 1.78 16.66
CA ARG A 115 -6.94 2.95 16.61
C ARG A 115 -7.47 3.20 15.20
N LEU A 116 -6.58 3.17 14.21
CA LEU A 116 -6.92 3.29 12.79
C LEU A 116 -7.93 2.23 12.33
N THR A 117 -7.72 0.98 12.74
CA THR A 117 -8.65 -0.12 12.44
C THR A 117 -10.02 0.09 13.09
N GLY A 118 -10.09 0.64 14.31
CA GLY A 118 -11.36 0.97 14.96
C GLY A 118 -12.14 2.09 14.28
N ILE A 119 -11.49 2.96 13.51
CA ILE A 119 -12.12 4.13 12.86
C ILE A 119 -12.58 3.81 11.43
N ILE A 120 -11.72 3.18 10.64
CA ILE A 120 -11.96 2.93 9.20
C ILE A 120 -11.73 1.47 8.77
N GLY A 121 -11.59 0.55 9.72
CA GLY A 121 -11.36 -0.87 9.43
C GLY A 121 -12.60 -1.60 8.94
N GLY A 122 -12.40 -2.53 7.99
CA GLY A 122 -13.45 -3.40 7.47
C GLY A 122 -14.70 -2.62 7.04
N PRO A 123 -15.91 -2.97 7.52
CA PRO A 123 -17.16 -2.36 7.07
C PRO A 123 -17.30 -0.88 7.48
N LEU A 124 -16.42 -0.37 8.35
CA LEU A 124 -16.44 1.01 8.81
C LEU A 124 -15.80 1.99 7.83
N GLY A 125 -15.04 1.53 6.84
CA GLY A 125 -14.26 2.43 6.00
C GLY A 125 -13.71 1.86 4.70
N CYS A 126 -12.76 2.59 4.13
CA CYS A 126 -12.12 2.22 2.87
C CYS A 126 -10.82 1.45 3.15
N SER A 127 -10.73 0.22 2.66
CA SER A 127 -9.53 -0.62 2.80
C SER A 127 -8.27 0.02 2.19
N HIS A 128 -8.40 0.80 1.11
CA HIS A 128 -7.29 1.53 0.48
C HIS A 128 -6.77 2.66 1.36
N ILE A 129 -7.66 3.48 1.94
CA ILE A 129 -7.27 4.53 2.90
C ILE A 129 -6.68 3.91 4.16
N LEU A 130 -7.21 2.78 4.64
CA LEU A 130 -6.63 2.01 5.75
C LEU A 130 -5.20 1.58 5.44
N THR A 131 -4.96 0.96 4.28
CA THR A 131 -3.62 0.55 3.84
C THR A 131 -2.67 1.74 3.72
N LEU A 132 -3.12 2.83 3.08
CA LEU A 132 -2.31 4.03 2.92
C LEU A 132 -1.97 4.70 4.26
N ALA A 133 -2.93 4.77 5.19
CA ALA A 133 -2.71 5.34 6.52
C ALA A 133 -1.75 4.48 7.37
N ARG A 134 -1.81 3.15 7.27
CA ARG A 134 -0.84 2.24 7.90
C ARG A 134 0.57 2.46 7.36
N LEU A 135 0.70 2.53 6.03
CA LEU A 135 1.98 2.82 5.39
C LEU A 135 2.50 4.20 5.82
N LEU A 136 1.66 5.23 5.80
CA LEU A 136 2.01 6.59 6.22
C LEU A 136 2.53 6.60 7.66
N GLY A 137 1.78 6.03 8.61
CA GLY A 137 2.17 6.02 10.02
C GLY A 137 3.52 5.32 10.26
N SER A 138 3.69 4.14 9.67
CA SER A 138 4.96 3.39 9.74
C SER A 138 6.12 4.17 9.11
N THR A 139 5.90 4.71 7.91
CA THR A 139 6.91 5.45 7.15
C THR A 139 7.37 6.70 7.89
N VAL A 140 6.44 7.48 8.45
CA VAL A 140 6.77 8.71 9.19
C VAL A 140 7.59 8.39 10.44
N ALA A 141 7.18 7.39 11.22
CA ALA A 141 7.90 7.00 12.42
C ALA A 141 9.34 6.55 12.10
N TRP A 142 9.50 5.73 11.05
CA TRP A 142 10.80 5.28 10.56
C TRP A 142 11.66 6.43 10.02
N ALA A 143 11.12 7.23 9.11
CA ALA A 143 11.86 8.29 8.45
C ALA A 143 12.34 9.37 9.44
N LEU A 144 11.52 9.74 10.43
CA LEU A 144 11.94 10.69 11.47
C LEU A 144 13.01 10.11 12.40
N GLN A 145 12.97 8.79 12.67
CA GLN A 145 14.05 8.14 13.42
C GLN A 145 15.37 8.23 12.66
N CYS A 146 15.37 7.94 11.34
CA CYS A 146 16.55 8.09 10.49
C CYS A 146 17.01 9.55 10.37
N ASP A 147 16.06 10.49 10.26
CA ASP A 147 16.35 11.91 10.14
C ASP A 147 17.09 12.46 11.36
N ARG A 148 16.66 12.10 12.57
CA ARG A 148 17.34 12.48 13.82
C ARG A 148 18.79 11.97 13.91
N ALA A 149 19.10 10.87 13.23
CA ALA A 149 20.44 10.31 13.17
C ALA A 149 21.30 10.95 12.06
N THR A 150 20.70 11.73 11.16
CA THR A 150 21.40 12.40 10.05
C THR A 150 22.01 13.70 10.57
N PRO A 151 23.35 13.84 10.58
CA PRO A 151 24.00 15.08 10.98
C PRO A 151 23.69 16.20 9.98
N GLY A 152 23.48 17.42 10.43
CA GLY A 152 23.26 18.54 9.51
C GLY A 152 22.80 19.83 10.15
N ALA A 153 22.64 20.84 9.30
CA ALA A 153 22.05 22.12 9.67
C ALA A 153 20.56 21.97 9.99
N VAL A 154 19.97 23.01 10.59
CA VAL A 154 18.52 23.07 10.83
C VAL A 154 17.79 23.10 9.49
N ARG A 155 16.80 22.21 9.34
CA ARG A 155 15.94 22.12 8.16
C ARG A 155 15.19 23.42 7.89
N GLN A 156 15.07 23.79 6.63
CA GLN A 156 14.34 24.99 6.21
C GLN A 156 12.90 24.66 5.84
N ALA A 157 11.99 25.63 5.96
CA ALA A 157 10.61 25.44 5.54
C ALA A 157 10.51 25.09 4.04
N GLY A 158 9.68 24.12 3.70
CA GLY A 158 9.52 23.58 2.35
C GLY A 158 10.56 22.54 1.94
N GLU A 159 11.60 22.32 2.74
CA GLU A 159 12.61 21.31 2.45
C GLU A 159 12.05 19.89 2.56
N ARG A 160 12.31 19.04 1.57
CA ARG A 160 11.91 17.63 1.64
C ARG A 160 12.88 16.87 2.54
N LEU A 161 12.34 16.12 3.48
CA LEU A 161 13.13 15.25 4.37
C LEU A 161 13.24 13.85 3.78
N PHE A 162 12.13 13.37 3.22
CA PHE A 162 11.98 11.96 2.89
C PHE A 162 10.93 11.73 1.80
N ARG A 163 11.14 10.68 1.01
CA ARG A 163 10.14 10.11 0.10
C ARG A 163 10.26 8.58 0.08
N ARG A 164 9.14 7.89 0.26
CA ARG A 164 9.00 6.46 -0.03
C ARG A 164 8.06 6.27 -1.21
N ASP A 165 8.43 5.40 -2.15
CA ASP A 165 7.51 4.87 -3.15
C ASP A 165 7.50 3.34 -3.05
N VAL A 166 6.32 2.72 -3.11
CA VAL A 166 6.15 1.26 -3.18
C VAL A 166 5.28 0.95 -4.40
N ILE A 167 5.81 0.17 -5.33
CA ILE A 167 5.13 -0.23 -6.57
C ILE A 167 5.08 -1.74 -6.61
N VAL A 168 3.89 -2.29 -6.85
CA VAL A 168 3.67 -3.72 -7.05
C VAL A 168 2.97 -3.90 -8.39
N ASP A 169 3.67 -4.50 -9.34
CA ASP A 169 3.12 -4.95 -10.61
C ASP A 169 2.76 -6.44 -10.51
N ALA A 170 1.53 -6.77 -10.89
CA ALA A 170 1.05 -8.14 -10.90
C ALA A 170 0.86 -8.64 -12.33
N TYR A 171 1.23 -9.91 -12.55
CA TYR A 171 1.18 -10.60 -13.84
C TYR A 171 0.51 -11.97 -13.66
N GLU A 172 -0.21 -12.43 -14.68
CA GLU A 172 -0.63 -13.82 -14.80
C GLU A 172 0.38 -14.56 -15.67
N GLN A 173 0.94 -15.64 -15.13
CA GLN A 173 1.87 -16.53 -15.81
C GLN A 173 1.12 -17.55 -16.68
N ALA A 174 1.85 -18.24 -17.57
CA ALA A 174 1.26 -19.15 -18.55
C ALA A 174 0.57 -20.37 -17.93
N ASP A 175 1.03 -20.82 -16.76
CA ASP A 175 0.43 -21.89 -15.94
C ASP A 175 -0.75 -21.38 -15.07
N GLY A 176 -1.03 -20.08 -15.12
CA GLY A 176 -2.08 -19.43 -14.36
C GLY A 176 -1.72 -19.10 -12.91
N ALA A 177 -0.46 -19.27 -12.49
CA ALA A 177 0.07 -18.66 -11.28
C ALA A 177 0.16 -17.12 -11.45
N LEU A 178 0.31 -16.40 -10.34
CA LEU A 178 0.53 -14.96 -10.36
C LEU A 178 1.96 -14.63 -9.97
N ALA A 179 2.57 -13.68 -10.68
CA ALA A 179 3.87 -13.13 -10.31
C ALA A 179 3.73 -11.67 -9.90
N PHE A 180 4.23 -11.31 -8.73
CA PHE A 180 4.26 -9.95 -8.20
C PHE A 180 5.70 -9.43 -8.20
N ALA A 181 5.94 -8.39 -8.99
CA ALA A 181 7.19 -7.65 -9.02
C ALA A 181 7.03 -6.39 -8.18
N LEU A 182 7.63 -6.39 -6.99
CA LEU A 182 7.60 -5.28 -6.05
C LEU A 182 8.91 -4.51 -6.09
N GLN A 183 8.82 -3.19 -6.10
CA GLN A 183 9.93 -2.27 -5.91
C GLN A 183 9.56 -1.22 -4.87
N GLN A 184 10.45 -0.98 -3.93
CA GLN A 184 10.37 0.14 -3.01
C GLN A 184 11.65 0.95 -3.07
N GLY A 185 11.52 2.28 -3.00
CA GLY A 185 12.64 3.20 -2.82
C GLY A 185 12.34 4.20 -1.71
N ASP A 186 13.28 4.34 -0.78
CA ASP A 186 13.27 5.29 0.33
C ASP A 186 14.40 6.30 0.09
N LEU A 187 14.04 7.51 -0.34
CA LEU A 187 14.96 8.62 -0.53
C LEU A 187 15.04 9.45 0.75
N HIS A 188 16.18 9.36 1.43
CA HIS A 188 16.53 10.16 2.59
C HIS A 188 17.33 11.38 2.13
N LEU A 189 16.89 12.57 2.53
CA LEU A 189 17.57 13.82 2.17
C LEU A 189 18.26 14.45 3.38
N ALA A 190 19.51 14.83 3.24
CA ALA A 190 20.23 15.62 4.25
C ALA A 190 19.76 17.09 4.21
N PRO A 191 19.80 17.81 5.35
CA PRO A 191 19.61 19.25 5.36
C PRO A 191 20.63 19.94 4.45
N ALA A 192 20.18 20.81 3.55
CA ALA A 192 21.06 21.48 2.60
C ALA A 192 20.66 22.95 2.36
N ALA A 193 21.62 23.76 1.89
CA ALA A 193 21.32 25.13 1.47
C ALA A 193 20.30 25.13 0.31
N PRO A 194 19.44 26.16 0.18
CA PRO A 194 18.38 26.19 -0.84
C PRO A 194 18.87 25.98 -2.29
N LEU A 195 20.09 26.44 -2.59
CA LEU A 195 20.74 26.34 -3.89
C LEU A 195 21.79 25.22 -3.98
N ALA A 196 21.86 24.34 -2.97
CA ALA A 196 22.77 23.22 -3.00
C ALA A 196 22.45 22.31 -4.20
N PRO A 197 23.47 21.80 -4.92
CA PRO A 197 23.33 20.76 -5.93
C PRO A 197 22.43 19.62 -5.46
N PRO A 198 21.59 19.01 -6.32
CA PRO A 198 20.64 17.98 -5.89
C PRO A 198 21.29 16.77 -5.20
N LEU A 199 22.47 16.33 -5.66
CA LEU A 199 23.18 15.19 -5.06
C LEU A 199 23.74 15.51 -3.67
N ASP A 200 24.04 16.77 -3.37
CA ASP A 200 24.50 17.18 -2.03
C ASP A 200 23.38 17.05 -0.98
N ARG A 201 22.13 16.95 -1.44
CA ARG A 201 20.97 16.68 -0.58
C ARG A 201 20.77 15.19 -0.32
N LEU A 202 21.44 14.29 -1.02
CA LEU A 202 21.29 12.86 -0.80
C LEU A 202 21.93 12.49 0.54
N ALA A 203 21.16 11.97 1.50
CA ALA A 203 21.71 11.30 2.67
C ALA A 203 21.89 9.81 2.39
N ALA A 204 20.81 9.17 1.92
CA ALA A 204 20.82 7.78 1.51
C ALA A 204 19.65 7.47 0.56
N TYR A 205 19.77 6.37 -0.17
CA TYR A 205 18.68 5.76 -0.92
C TYR A 205 18.64 4.27 -0.60
N ASP A 206 17.59 3.84 0.12
CA ASP A 206 17.35 2.43 0.41
C ASP A 206 16.34 1.85 -0.56
N GLU A 207 16.63 0.68 -1.09
CA GLU A 207 15.80 0.01 -2.06
C GLU A 207 15.49 -1.40 -1.59
N VAL A 208 14.24 -1.81 -1.80
CA VAL A 208 13.78 -3.19 -1.61
C VAL A 208 13.20 -3.67 -2.93
N ARG A 209 13.60 -4.85 -3.37
CA ARG A 209 12.97 -5.54 -4.49
C ARG A 209 12.48 -6.90 -4.02
N VAL A 210 11.28 -7.26 -4.44
CA VAL A 210 10.71 -8.58 -4.19
C VAL A 210 10.12 -9.11 -5.50
N LEU A 211 10.43 -10.36 -5.82
CA LEU A 211 9.72 -11.13 -6.84
C LEU A 211 9.03 -12.28 -6.13
N ALA A 212 7.70 -12.27 -6.09
CA ALA A 212 6.91 -13.31 -5.43
C ALA A 212 6.03 -14.03 -6.46
N GLU A 213 6.07 -15.35 -6.46
CA GLU A 213 5.12 -16.19 -7.18
C GLU A 213 4.04 -16.66 -6.22
N VAL A 214 2.80 -16.64 -6.68
CA VAL A 214 1.61 -16.88 -5.88
C VAL A 214 0.72 -17.90 -6.59
N ASP A 215 0.44 -18.99 -5.91
CA ASP A 215 -0.60 -19.93 -6.34
C ASP A 215 -1.96 -19.23 -6.22
N PHE A 216 -2.67 -19.05 -7.33
CA PHE A 216 -3.91 -18.29 -7.34
C PHE A 216 -5.07 -18.98 -6.61
N PRO A 217 -5.32 -20.30 -6.80
CA PRO A 217 -6.37 -21.02 -6.08
C PRO A 217 -6.24 -20.95 -4.56
N THR A 218 -5.05 -21.23 -4.01
CA THR A 218 -4.82 -21.23 -2.56
C THR A 218 -4.40 -19.87 -2.00
N ARG A 219 -4.00 -18.94 -2.88
CA ARG A 219 -3.54 -17.58 -2.54
C ARG A 219 -2.31 -17.60 -1.64
N THR A 220 -1.40 -18.53 -1.86
CA THR A 220 -0.17 -18.69 -1.07
C THR A 220 1.05 -18.31 -1.90
N VAL A 221 2.07 -17.76 -1.23
CA VAL A 221 3.38 -17.51 -1.84
C VAL A 221 4.08 -18.85 -2.04
N THR A 222 4.35 -19.23 -3.28
CA THR A 222 5.04 -20.48 -3.64
C THR A 222 6.55 -20.28 -3.78
N HIS A 223 6.96 -19.12 -4.27
CA HIS A 223 8.36 -18.73 -4.39
C HIS A 223 8.53 -17.25 -4.07
N LEU A 224 9.65 -16.89 -3.45
CA LEU A 224 9.97 -15.49 -3.17
C LEU A 224 11.46 -15.24 -3.29
N GLN A 225 11.82 -14.16 -3.99
CA GLN A 225 13.16 -13.59 -3.99
C GLN A 225 13.10 -12.20 -3.38
N LEU A 226 14.06 -11.86 -2.54
CA LEU A 226 14.15 -10.57 -1.89
C LEU A 226 15.58 -10.07 -1.90
N ALA A 227 15.74 -8.80 -2.29
CA ALA A 227 17.02 -8.13 -2.24
C ALA A 227 16.87 -6.70 -1.73
N GLU A 228 17.85 -6.26 -0.94
CA GLU A 228 17.98 -4.87 -0.50
C GLU A 228 19.23 -4.24 -1.11
N ARG A 229 19.19 -2.94 -1.29
CA ARG A 229 20.36 -2.14 -1.66
C ARG A 229 20.30 -0.79 -0.95
N ARG A 230 21.43 -0.34 -0.44
CA ARG A 230 21.56 0.99 0.15
C ARG A 230 22.67 1.76 -0.56
N ARG A 231 22.35 2.95 -1.04
CA ARG A 231 23.32 3.94 -1.53
C ARG A 231 23.45 5.06 -0.53
N GLU A 232 24.64 5.27 0.00
CA GLU A 232 24.94 6.42 0.86
C GLU A 232 25.40 7.64 0.05
N ALA A 233 25.32 8.82 0.66
CA ALA A 233 25.79 10.08 0.07
C ALA A 233 27.22 10.00 -0.49
N ALA A 234 28.12 9.35 0.26
CA ALA A 234 29.54 9.24 -0.09
C ALA A 234 29.85 8.18 -1.15
N ALA A 235 28.86 7.38 -1.57
CA ALA A 235 29.08 6.28 -2.51
C ALA A 235 29.42 6.81 -3.92
N THR A 236 30.63 6.50 -4.39
CA THR A 236 31.12 6.86 -5.73
C THR A 236 30.81 5.82 -6.79
N LEU A 237 30.49 4.58 -6.38
CA LEU A 237 30.09 3.48 -7.24
C LEU A 237 28.67 3.02 -6.89
N GLU A 238 28.01 2.36 -7.83
CA GLU A 238 26.71 1.75 -7.60
C GLU A 238 26.86 0.56 -6.64
N PRO A 239 26.17 0.55 -5.48
CA PRO A 239 26.28 -0.54 -4.52
C PRO A 239 25.63 -1.82 -5.06
N ALA A 240 26.17 -2.96 -4.62
CA ALA A 240 25.62 -4.26 -4.96
C ALA A 240 24.26 -4.50 -4.25
N TRP A 241 23.45 -5.37 -4.84
CA TRP A 241 22.26 -5.91 -4.20
C TRP A 241 22.66 -6.98 -3.20
N HIS A 242 22.03 -6.97 -2.03
CA HIS A 242 22.18 -7.99 -1.00
C HIS A 242 20.93 -8.84 -0.97
N GLU A 243 21.04 -10.09 -1.40
CA GLU A 243 19.95 -11.05 -1.38
C GLU A 243 19.90 -11.78 -0.04
N ASP A 244 18.71 -11.95 0.50
CA ASP A 244 18.49 -12.64 1.77
C ASP A 244 17.63 -13.88 1.56
N ILE A 245 18.28 -14.93 1.07
CA ILE A 245 17.63 -16.19 0.68
C ILE A 245 16.94 -16.83 1.90
N THR A 246 17.63 -16.88 3.05
CA THR A 246 17.07 -17.49 4.27
C THR A 246 15.85 -16.73 4.78
N PHE A 247 15.82 -15.41 4.66
CA PHE A 247 14.63 -14.63 4.99
C PHE A 247 13.50 -14.87 3.98
N ALA A 248 13.82 -14.93 2.68
CA ALA A 248 12.84 -15.18 1.63
C ALA A 248 12.17 -16.55 1.77
N GLU A 249 12.93 -17.61 2.08
CA GLU A 249 12.43 -18.97 2.33
C GLU A 249 11.39 -19.02 3.46
N ARG A 250 11.53 -18.18 4.50
CA ARG A 250 10.54 -18.10 5.60
C ARG A 250 9.19 -17.56 5.16
N LEU A 251 9.12 -16.89 4.01
CA LEU A 251 7.91 -16.30 3.46
C LEU A 251 7.21 -17.21 2.45
N VAL A 252 7.81 -18.34 2.09
CA VAL A 252 7.11 -19.42 1.37
C VAL A 252 5.95 -19.93 2.23
N ASP A 253 4.86 -20.32 1.59
CA ASP A 253 3.58 -20.69 2.20
C ASP A 253 2.92 -19.56 3.01
N LEU A 254 3.31 -18.31 2.79
CA LEU A 254 2.58 -17.17 3.36
C LEU A 254 1.21 -17.05 2.66
N PRO A 255 0.09 -17.16 3.39
CA PRO A 255 -1.22 -16.89 2.80
C PRO A 255 -1.39 -15.39 2.54
N LEU A 256 -1.96 -15.02 1.39
CA LEU A 256 -2.31 -13.66 0.98
C LEU A 256 -3.82 -13.40 1.09
N GLY A 257 -4.47 -14.03 2.07
CA GLY A 257 -5.89 -13.89 2.37
C GLY A 257 -6.19 -13.16 3.68
N PRO A 258 -7.39 -13.35 4.26
CA PRO A 258 -7.70 -12.88 5.61
C PRO A 258 -6.65 -13.36 6.62
N GLY A 259 -6.18 -12.46 7.50
CA GLY A 259 -5.13 -12.78 8.49
C GLY A 259 -3.68 -12.72 7.96
N SER A 260 -3.47 -12.56 6.66
CA SER A 260 -2.14 -12.50 6.03
C SER A 260 -1.20 -11.49 6.68
N SER A 261 -1.68 -10.27 7.00
CA SER A 261 -0.85 -9.26 7.66
C SER A 261 -0.39 -9.70 9.05
N ALA A 262 -1.25 -10.35 9.84
CA ALA A 262 -0.88 -10.82 11.17
C ALA A 262 0.13 -11.97 11.09
N GLU A 263 -0.07 -12.90 10.15
CA GLU A 263 0.86 -13.99 9.91
C GLU A 263 2.22 -13.51 9.40
N LEU A 264 2.24 -12.55 8.47
CA LEU A 264 3.47 -11.90 8.04
C LEU A 264 4.20 -11.28 9.23
N LEU A 265 3.53 -10.44 10.03
CA LEU A 265 4.14 -9.81 11.20
C LEU A 265 4.71 -10.84 12.18
N ARG A 266 3.97 -11.92 12.46
CA ARG A 266 4.43 -13.02 13.32
C ARG A 266 5.72 -13.66 12.79
N ARG A 267 5.86 -13.83 11.47
CA ARG A 267 7.09 -14.36 10.85
C ARG A 267 8.25 -13.36 10.90
N LEU A 268 7.94 -12.06 10.94
CA LEU A 268 8.94 -10.99 11.03
C LEU A 268 9.42 -10.71 12.47
N ASP A 269 8.64 -11.06 13.49
CA ASP A 269 8.98 -10.78 14.90
C ASP A 269 10.25 -11.51 15.38
N VAL A 270 10.67 -12.58 14.68
CA VAL A 270 11.88 -13.36 15.01
C VAL A 270 13.14 -12.88 14.30
N VAL A 271 13.05 -11.82 13.49
CA VAL A 271 14.20 -11.21 12.81
C VAL A 271 14.40 -9.76 13.26
N PRO A 272 15.61 -9.19 13.10
CA PRO A 272 15.82 -7.77 13.34
C PRO A 272 14.81 -6.92 12.55
N PRO A 273 14.26 -5.85 13.15
CA PRO A 273 13.23 -5.05 12.51
C PRO A 273 13.78 -4.43 11.21
N ARG A 274 13.09 -4.71 10.10
CA ARG A 274 13.31 -4.10 8.77
C ARG A 274 12.03 -3.41 8.32
N PRO A 275 11.68 -2.23 8.86
CA PRO A 275 10.42 -1.55 8.51
C PRO A 275 10.22 -1.35 7.01
N PRO A 276 11.24 -0.95 6.21
CA PRO A 276 11.13 -0.88 4.75
C PRO A 276 10.65 -2.20 4.12
N VAL A 277 11.26 -3.33 4.46
CA VAL A 277 10.88 -4.66 3.93
C VAL A 277 9.49 -5.08 4.38
N ARG A 278 9.18 -4.90 5.67
CA ARG A 278 7.85 -5.21 6.21
C ARG A 278 6.75 -4.46 5.47
N ASP A 279 6.93 -3.15 5.31
CA ASP A 279 5.91 -2.28 4.72
C ASP A 279 5.70 -2.60 3.24
N ALA A 280 6.79 -2.91 2.51
CA ALA A 280 6.73 -3.47 1.17
C ALA A 280 5.92 -4.78 1.11
N LEU A 281 6.29 -5.79 1.89
CA LEU A 281 5.64 -7.10 1.88
C LEU A 281 4.15 -7.04 2.26
N LEU A 282 3.75 -6.11 3.13
CA LEU A 282 2.35 -5.87 3.47
C LEU A 282 1.49 -5.42 2.28
N MET A 283 2.09 -4.99 1.15
CA MET A 283 1.36 -4.61 -0.06
C MET A 283 0.99 -5.80 -0.96
N LEU A 284 1.54 -7.00 -0.74
CA LEU A 284 1.27 -8.17 -1.59
C LEU A 284 -0.21 -8.60 -1.50
N ALA A 285 -0.74 -8.78 -0.30
CA ALA A 285 -2.14 -9.24 -0.12
C ALA A 285 -3.18 -8.23 -0.64
N PRO A 286 -3.09 -6.90 -0.35
CA PRO A 286 -3.96 -5.93 -1.01
C PRO A 286 -3.86 -5.96 -2.53
N THR A 287 -2.67 -6.22 -3.11
CA THR A 287 -2.46 -6.32 -4.57
C THR A 287 -3.17 -7.52 -5.15
N LEU A 288 -3.08 -8.68 -4.51
CA LEU A 288 -3.84 -9.85 -4.90
C LEU A 288 -5.35 -9.58 -4.93
N VAL A 289 -5.90 -8.89 -3.92
CA VAL A 289 -7.32 -8.53 -3.87
C VAL A 289 -7.74 -7.71 -5.09
N GLN A 290 -6.91 -6.78 -5.56
CA GLN A 290 -7.22 -5.99 -6.76
C GLN A 290 -7.13 -6.81 -8.05
N CYS A 291 -6.24 -7.81 -8.10
CA CYS A 291 -6.12 -8.70 -9.26
C CYS A 291 -7.37 -9.56 -9.47
N LEU A 292 -8.16 -9.83 -8.42
CA LEU A 292 -9.38 -10.64 -8.53
C LEU A 292 -10.36 -10.08 -9.59
N ALA A 293 -10.44 -8.77 -9.71
CA ALA A 293 -11.26 -8.11 -10.72
C ALA A 293 -10.75 -8.37 -12.15
N ALA A 294 -9.43 -8.31 -12.37
CA ALA A 294 -8.80 -8.60 -13.66
C ALA A 294 -8.83 -10.09 -14.05
N LEU A 295 -9.24 -10.95 -13.11
CA LEU A 295 -9.38 -12.40 -13.25
C LEU A 295 -10.86 -12.83 -13.21
N ALA A 296 -11.79 -11.88 -13.28
CA ALA A 296 -13.23 -12.15 -13.16
C ALA A 296 -13.70 -13.21 -14.16
N ASP A 297 -13.28 -13.18 -15.43
CA ASP A 297 -13.69 -14.17 -16.43
C ASP A 297 -13.21 -15.60 -16.13
N ARG A 298 -11.98 -15.72 -15.63
CA ARG A 298 -11.42 -17.01 -15.18
C ARG A 298 -12.18 -17.50 -13.94
N LEU A 299 -12.45 -16.60 -13.00
CA LEU A 299 -13.28 -16.89 -11.84
C LEU A 299 -14.69 -17.29 -12.28
N LEU A 300 -15.29 -16.65 -13.29
CA LEU A 300 -16.58 -16.96 -13.94
C LEU A 300 -16.62 -18.38 -14.51
N SER A 301 -15.57 -18.74 -15.22
CA SER A 301 -15.43 -20.04 -15.86
C SER A 301 -15.29 -21.17 -14.83
N LEU A 302 -14.57 -20.94 -13.73
CA LEU A 302 -14.30 -21.97 -12.71
C LEU A 302 -15.51 -22.38 -11.86
N ALA A 303 -16.51 -21.52 -11.65
CA ALA A 303 -17.70 -21.85 -10.85
C ALA A 303 -18.98 -22.15 -11.65
N GLY A 304 -18.87 -22.42 -12.96
CA GLY A 304 -19.99 -22.95 -13.78
C GLY A 304 -21.14 -21.98 -14.08
N ALA A 305 -22.24 -22.54 -14.63
CA ALA A 305 -23.37 -21.83 -15.27
C ALA A 305 -24.36 -21.12 -14.32
N ASN A 306 -24.09 -21.09 -13.01
CA ASN A 306 -25.04 -20.59 -12.02
C ASN A 306 -24.52 -19.28 -11.42
N ARG A 307 -24.86 -18.12 -12.01
CA ARG A 307 -24.32 -16.84 -11.53
C ARG A 307 -25.27 -15.65 -11.64
N SER A 308 -25.50 -15.02 -10.49
CA SER A 308 -25.59 -13.57 -10.45
C SER A 308 -24.17 -12.99 -10.40
N LEU A 309 -23.92 -11.99 -11.26
CA LEU A 309 -22.65 -11.24 -11.34
C LEU A 309 -22.30 -10.52 -10.02
N THR A 310 -23.27 -10.42 -9.10
CA THR A 310 -23.17 -9.91 -7.73
C THR A 310 -22.18 -10.69 -6.86
N GLY A 311 -21.91 -11.97 -7.15
CA GLY A 311 -20.98 -12.81 -6.40
C GLY A 311 -19.48 -12.48 -6.57
N LEU A 312 -19.10 -11.81 -7.66
CA LEU A 312 -17.70 -11.46 -7.97
C LEU A 312 -17.16 -10.22 -7.24
N GLY A 313 -18.02 -9.50 -6.51
CA GLY A 313 -17.62 -8.34 -5.72
C GLY A 313 -16.58 -8.61 -4.62
N GLY A 314 -16.14 -7.57 -3.91
CA GLY A 314 -15.22 -7.69 -2.78
C GLY A 314 -15.74 -8.59 -1.66
N LEU A 315 -14.87 -9.04 -0.76
CA LEU A 315 -15.26 -9.95 0.34
C LEU A 315 -16.26 -9.27 1.29
N PRO A 316 -17.25 -9.98 1.87
CA PRO A 316 -18.14 -9.41 2.88
C PRO A 316 -17.36 -8.71 3.99
N ASP A 317 -17.81 -7.52 4.37
CA ASP A 317 -17.21 -6.67 5.42
C ASP A 317 -15.75 -6.25 5.15
N SER A 318 -15.25 -6.40 3.91
CA SER A 318 -13.89 -5.98 3.54
C SER A 318 -13.72 -4.47 3.45
N CYS A 319 -14.81 -3.74 3.14
CA CYS A 319 -14.87 -2.29 3.19
C CYS A 319 -16.32 -1.84 3.38
N TYR A 320 -16.53 -0.54 3.55
CA TYR A 320 -17.84 0.10 3.64
C TYR A 320 -18.80 -0.37 2.54
N MET A 321 -18.40 -0.33 1.26
CA MET A 321 -19.27 -0.75 0.16
C MET A 321 -19.66 -2.24 0.20
N TRP A 322 -18.86 -3.08 0.87
CA TRP A 322 -19.08 -4.52 0.97
C TRP A 322 -19.59 -4.99 2.33
N ARG A 323 -20.02 -4.06 3.20
CA ARG A 323 -20.67 -4.41 4.46
C ARG A 323 -21.97 -5.18 4.22
N ARG A 324 -22.25 -6.17 5.06
CA ARG A 324 -23.42 -7.06 4.90
C ARG A 324 -24.76 -6.33 4.86
N ASP A 325 -24.87 -5.27 5.66
CA ASP A 325 -26.04 -4.40 5.78
C ASP A 325 -26.03 -3.22 4.80
N GLY A 326 -25.12 -3.19 3.82
CA GLY A 326 -25.06 -2.18 2.77
C GLY A 326 -25.92 -2.56 1.57
N ALA A 327 -26.13 -1.64 0.63
CA ALA A 327 -26.95 -1.90 -0.56
C ALA A 327 -26.39 -3.07 -1.40
N LEU A 328 -25.08 -3.06 -1.67
CA LEU A 328 -24.42 -4.15 -2.40
C LEU A 328 -24.40 -5.46 -1.60
N GLY A 329 -24.22 -5.38 -0.27
CA GLY A 329 -24.28 -6.54 0.62
C GLY A 329 -25.63 -7.25 0.58
N ARG A 330 -26.73 -6.50 0.68
CA ARG A 330 -28.10 -7.04 0.57
C ARG A 330 -28.39 -7.64 -0.79
N SER A 331 -27.90 -7.02 -1.87
CA SER A 331 -28.13 -7.51 -3.24
C SER A 331 -27.48 -8.86 -3.56
N ARG A 332 -26.51 -9.32 -2.73
CA ARG A 332 -25.86 -10.62 -2.87
C ARG A 332 -26.63 -11.78 -2.24
N GLY A 333 -27.52 -11.49 -1.30
CA GLY A 333 -28.29 -12.49 -0.56
C GLY A 333 -29.68 -12.78 -1.12
N GLY A 334 -29.99 -12.24 -2.31
CA GLY A 334 -31.24 -12.46 -3.04
C GLY A 334 -31.05 -13.38 -4.25
#